data_AF-A0A3C1GNR1-F1
#
_entry.id   AF-A0A3C1GNR1-F1
#
_cell.length_a   1.000
_cell.length_b   1.000
_cell.length_c   1.000
_cell.angle_alpha   90.00
_cell.angle_beta   90.00
_cell.angle_gamma   90.00
#
_symmetry.space_group_name_H-M   'P 1'
#
loop_
_entity.id
_entity.type
_entity.pdbx_description
1 polymer ?
#
loop_
_entity_poly.entity_id
_entity_poly.type
_entity_poly.pdbx_seq_one_letter_code
_entity_poly.pdbx_strand_id
1 'polypeptide(L)'
;FEYGILVSEGEIESEGKVCPQDQLLRFHDHDVANNKSIKLVAKKGTRVMFIGGEPLNNQVLLWWNFVADNKEEIEQSIIDWNNGHERFGNVDSDMKRLPAPKLPEGFKG
;
A
#
# COMPACT_ATOMS: atom_id res chain seq x y z
N PHE A 1 -4.34 15.05 5.86
CA PHE A 1 -4.51 13.60 6.01
C PHE A 1 -4.96 13.08 4.67
N GLU A 2 -4.43 11.95 4.22
CA GLU A 2 -4.96 11.27 3.05
C GLU A 2 -5.90 10.15 3.51
N TYR A 3 -6.95 9.91 2.72
CA TYR A 3 -7.94 8.90 3.03
C TYR A 3 -8.25 8.01 1.83
N GLY A 4 -8.60 6.76 2.11
CA GLY A 4 -9.01 5.76 1.15
C GLY A 4 -10.17 4.92 1.66
N ILE A 5 -11.07 4.52 0.77
CA ILE A 5 -12.13 3.57 1.05
C ILE A 5 -12.05 2.41 0.07
N LEU A 6 -11.70 1.23 0.58
CA LEU A 6 -11.73 -0.01 -0.20
C LEU A 6 -13.09 -0.68 -0.03
N VAL A 7 -13.74 -1.03 -1.13
CA VAL A 7 -14.98 -1.81 -1.12
C VAL A 7 -14.63 -3.29 -1.11
N SER A 8 -14.84 -3.95 0.02
CA SER A 8 -14.57 -5.39 0.16
C SER A 8 -15.76 -6.26 -0.26
N GLU A 9 -16.98 -5.72 -0.19
CA GLU A 9 -18.20 -6.42 -0.57
C GLU A 9 -19.26 -5.40 -1.00
N GLY A 10 -19.97 -5.66 -2.11
CA GLY A 10 -21.03 -4.78 -2.61
C GLY A 10 -20.51 -3.57 -3.39
N GLU A 11 -21.18 -2.42 -3.24
CA GLU A 11 -20.82 -1.17 -3.92
C GLU A 11 -21.14 0.04 -3.04
N ILE A 12 -20.45 1.15 -3.29
CA ILE A 12 -20.74 2.47 -2.71
C ILE A 12 -20.84 3.52 -3.82
N GLU A 13 -21.56 4.59 -3.54
CA GLU A 13 -21.59 5.80 -4.37
C GLU A 13 -21.14 7.00 -3.53
N SER A 14 -20.30 7.87 -4.10
CA SER A 14 -19.88 9.13 -3.50
C SER A 14 -19.80 10.22 -4.57
N GLU A 15 -20.46 11.36 -4.35
CA GLU A 15 -20.48 12.50 -5.30
C GLU A 15 -20.83 12.08 -6.75
N GLY A 16 -21.77 11.15 -6.91
CA GLY A 16 -22.19 10.60 -8.22
C GLY A 16 -21.22 9.58 -8.85
N LYS A 17 -20.11 9.25 -8.18
CA LYS A 17 -19.18 8.20 -8.60
C LYS A 17 -19.51 6.89 -7.90
N VAL A 18 -19.78 5.85 -8.68
CA VAL A 18 -19.96 4.49 -8.18
C VAL A 18 -18.61 3.80 -8.05
N CYS A 19 -18.36 3.22 -6.88
CA CYS A 19 -17.25 2.33 -6.59
C CYS A 19 -17.77 0.90 -6.41
N PRO A 20 -17.47 -0.02 -7.33
CA PRO A 20 -17.81 -1.42 -7.16
C PRO A 20 -16.82 -2.11 -6.19
N GLN A 21 -17.11 -3.36 -5.87
CA GLN A 21 -16.22 -4.25 -5.12
C GLN A 21 -14.81 -4.30 -5.73
N ASP A 22 -13.83 -4.48 -4.86
CA ASP A 22 -12.40 -4.62 -5.16
C ASP A 22 -11.75 -3.35 -5.73
N GLN A 23 -12.38 -2.18 -5.49
CA GLN A 23 -11.84 -0.87 -5.83
C GLN A 23 -11.62 0.02 -4.61
N LEU A 24 -10.57 0.85 -4.71
CA LEU A 24 -10.17 1.84 -3.72
C LEU A 24 -10.53 3.25 -4.21
N LEU A 25 -11.42 3.93 -3.49
CA LEU A 25 -11.63 5.37 -3.64
C LEU A 25 -10.63 6.12 -2.79
N ARG A 26 -9.78 6.91 -3.43
CA ARG A 26 -8.86 7.82 -2.75
C ARG A 26 -9.46 9.22 -2.69
N PHE A 27 -9.32 9.87 -1.54
CA PHE A 27 -9.71 11.25 -1.31
C PHE A 27 -8.45 12.07 -1.04
N HIS A 28 -8.24 13.10 -1.85
CA HIS A 28 -7.18 14.07 -1.69
C HIS A 28 -7.64 15.28 -0.89
N ASP A 29 -6.68 16.10 -0.43
CA ASP A 29 -6.99 17.33 0.29
C ASP A 29 -8.03 18.20 -0.42
N HIS A 30 -8.01 18.33 -1.76
CA HIS A 30 -9.02 19.11 -2.49
C HIS A 30 -10.44 18.51 -2.47
N ASP A 31 -10.57 17.18 -2.32
CA ASP A 31 -11.86 16.49 -2.23
C ASP A 31 -12.53 16.74 -0.86
N VAL A 32 -11.75 17.11 0.16
CA VAL A 32 -12.19 17.34 1.55
C VAL A 32 -11.94 18.78 2.04
N ALA A 33 -11.25 19.62 1.27
CA ALA A 33 -10.78 20.95 1.70
C ALA A 33 -11.92 21.86 2.16
N ASN A 34 -13.10 21.74 1.54
CA ASN A 34 -14.28 22.53 1.87
C ASN A 34 -15.33 21.75 2.67
N ASN A 35 -15.10 20.45 2.91
CA ASN A 35 -16.07 19.54 3.51
C ASN A 35 -15.44 18.76 4.67
N LYS A 36 -15.96 18.93 5.88
CA LYS A 36 -15.53 18.14 7.05
C LYS A 36 -16.03 16.69 7.03
N SER A 37 -16.68 16.26 5.95
CA SER A 37 -17.32 14.95 5.83
C SER A 37 -17.38 14.49 4.38
N ILE A 38 -17.27 13.18 4.16
CA ILE A 38 -17.51 12.51 2.89
C ILE A 38 -18.86 11.79 2.99
N LYS A 39 -19.74 11.98 2.00
CA LYS A 39 -21.00 11.25 1.93
C LYS A 39 -20.83 9.99 1.10
N LEU A 40 -21.29 8.87 1.65
CA LEU A 40 -21.33 7.58 0.99
C LEU A 40 -22.76 7.06 0.99
N VAL A 41 -23.19 6.50 -0.13
CA VAL A 41 -24.43 5.76 -0.25
C VAL A 41 -24.08 4.30 -0.52
N ALA A 42 -24.68 3.38 0.22
CA ALA A 42 -24.40 1.95 0.10
C ALA A 42 -25.70 1.15 0.19
N LYS A 43 -25.72 -0.02 -0.44
CA LYS A 43 -26.82 -0.98 -0.30
C LYS A 43 -26.61 -1.83 0.97
N LYS A 44 -27.70 -2.44 1.46
CA LYS A 44 -27.63 -3.39 2.57
C LYS A 44 -26.69 -4.54 2.18
N GLY A 45 -25.74 -4.84 3.07
CA GLY A 45 -24.73 -5.89 2.84
C GLY A 45 -23.39 -5.37 2.32
N THR A 46 -23.27 -4.09 1.96
CA THR A 46 -21.98 -3.51 1.58
C THR A 46 -20.99 -3.49 2.76
N ARG A 47 -19.73 -3.88 2.52
CA ARG A 47 -18.64 -3.80 3.48
C ARG A 47 -17.48 -2.99 2.91
N VAL A 48 -17.01 -2.04 3.70
CA VAL A 48 -15.89 -1.17 3.32
C VAL A 48 -14.80 -1.16 4.39
N MET A 49 -13.57 -0.91 3.96
CA MET A 49 -12.44 -0.60 4.82
C MET A 49 -12.07 0.88 4.61
N PHE A 50 -12.09 1.66 5.69
CA PHE A 50 -11.61 3.03 5.69
C PHE A 50 -10.17 3.07 6.19
N ILE A 51 -9.29 3.66 5.41
CA ILE A 51 -7.86 3.83 5.72
C ILE A 51 -7.49 5.29 5.59
N GLY A 52 -6.59 5.75 6.44
CA GLY A 52 -6.05 7.11 6.32
C GLY A 52 -5.00 7.43 7.36
N GLY A 53 -4.32 8.55 7.15
CA GLY A 53 -3.21 8.98 7.97
C GLY A 53 -2.60 10.30 7.49
N GLU A 54 -1.62 10.79 8.22
CA GLU A 54 -0.80 11.92 7.76
C GLU A 54 0.01 11.51 6.53
N PRO A 55 0.12 12.36 5.50
CA PRO A 55 1.00 12.08 4.37
C PRO A 55 2.44 11.87 4.82
N LEU A 56 3.15 10.94 4.18
CA LEU A 56 4.58 10.78 4.41
C LEU A 56 5.32 11.97 3.76
N ASN A 57 6.16 12.64 4.54
CA ASN A 57 6.90 13.84 4.10
C ASN A 57 8.27 13.51 3.49
N ASN A 58 8.67 12.24 3.51
CA ASN A 58 9.93 11.73 2.98
C ASN A 58 9.70 10.87 1.72
N GLN A 59 10.74 10.77 0.91
CA GLN A 59 10.78 9.80 -0.17
C GLN A 59 10.78 8.39 0.40
N VAL A 60 9.91 7.54 -0.13
CA VAL A 60 9.82 6.13 0.26
C VAL A 60 9.98 5.29 -0.98
N LEU A 61 10.97 4.40 -0.97
CA LEU A 61 11.18 3.40 -1.99
C LEU A 61 10.63 2.07 -1.50
N LEU A 62 9.72 1.48 -2.27
CA LEU A 62 9.17 0.16 -2.02
C LEU A 62 9.53 -0.76 -3.18
N TRP A 63 10.25 -1.83 -2.89
CA TRP A 63 10.55 -2.88 -3.84
C TRP A 63 10.44 -4.24 -3.17
N TRP A 64 9.61 -5.12 -3.73
CA TRP A 64 9.30 -6.40 -3.11
C TRP A 64 8.85 -6.21 -1.65
N ASN A 65 9.45 -6.92 -0.69
CA ASN A 65 9.15 -6.82 0.73
C ASN A 65 10.04 -5.80 1.47
N PHE A 66 10.72 -4.91 0.75
CA PHE A 66 11.63 -3.92 1.31
C PHE A 66 11.06 -2.51 1.16
N VAL A 67 11.16 -1.74 2.23
CA VAL A 67 10.81 -0.31 2.29
C VAL A 67 12.04 0.42 2.85
N ALA A 68 12.51 1.43 2.13
CA ALA A 68 13.71 2.20 2.49
C ALA A 68 13.61 3.64 1.98
N ASP A 69 14.51 4.51 2.45
CA ASP A 69 14.57 5.92 2.03
C ASP A 69 15.48 6.15 0.81
N ASN A 70 16.37 5.18 0.49
CA ASN A 70 17.30 5.26 -0.64
C ASN A 70 17.50 3.90 -1.33
N LYS A 71 18.09 3.93 -2.53
CA LYS A 71 18.22 2.76 -3.40
C LYS A 71 19.25 1.76 -2.87
N GLU A 72 20.34 2.27 -2.31
CA GLU A 72 21.45 1.48 -1.78
C GLU A 72 21.00 0.54 -0.65
N GLU A 73 20.09 1.00 0.20
CA GLU A 73 19.48 0.17 1.26
C GLU A 73 18.62 -0.97 0.70
N ILE A 74 17.89 -0.73 -0.39
CA ILE A 74 17.13 -1.80 -1.06
C ILE A 74 18.09 -2.82 -1.68
N GLU A 75 19.15 -2.36 -2.34
CA GLU A 75 20.17 -3.24 -2.94
C GLU A 75 20.86 -4.11 -1.88
N GLN A 76 21.28 -3.50 -0.76
CA GLN A 76 21.85 -4.25 0.36
C GLN A 76 20.85 -5.25 0.92
N SER A 77 19.56 -4.88 0.99
CA SER A 77 18.51 -5.78 1.48
C SER A 77 18.28 -6.99 0.58
N ILE A 78 18.37 -6.82 -0.73
CA ILE A 78 18.32 -7.93 -1.70
C ILE A 78 19.50 -8.87 -1.50
N ILE A 79 20.72 -8.33 -1.35
CA ILE A 79 21.95 -9.11 -1.14
C ILE A 79 21.85 -9.91 0.17
N ASP A 80 21.53 -9.23 1.27
CA ASP A 80 21.42 -9.83 2.60
C ASP A 80 20.36 -10.94 2.64
N TRP A 81 19.21 -10.71 2.00
CA TRP A 81 18.13 -11.70 1.97
C TRP A 81 18.52 -12.95 1.18
N ASN A 82 19.10 -12.76 0.00
CA ASN A 82 19.49 -13.85 -0.89
C ASN A 82 20.68 -14.66 -0.35
N ASN A 83 21.55 -14.03 0.44
CA ASN A 83 22.68 -14.70 1.09
C ASN A 83 22.35 -15.28 2.49
N GLY A 84 21.11 -15.12 2.97
CA GLY A 84 20.69 -15.65 4.27
C GLY A 84 21.32 -14.93 5.47
N HIS A 85 21.51 -13.62 5.38
CA HIS A 85 22.06 -12.80 6.45
C HIS A 85 21.24 -12.93 7.74
N GLU A 86 21.92 -12.95 8.90
CA GLU A 86 21.33 -13.22 10.22
C GLU A 86 20.19 -12.27 10.61
N ARG A 87 20.22 -11.02 10.11
CA ARG A 87 19.18 -10.00 10.30
C ARG A 87 17.78 -10.45 9.86
N PHE A 88 17.69 -11.40 8.93
CA PHE A 88 16.43 -11.98 8.45
C PHE A 88 16.05 -13.29 9.15
N GLY A 89 16.95 -13.82 9.98
CA GLY A 89 16.76 -15.06 10.72
C GLY A 89 16.50 -16.28 9.82
N ASN A 90 16.08 -17.35 10.48
CA ASN A 90 15.61 -18.59 9.88
C ASN A 90 14.20 -18.88 10.40
N VAL A 91 13.33 -19.30 9.49
CA VAL A 91 11.96 -19.72 9.83
C VAL A 91 11.95 -21.24 9.86
N ASP A 92 11.46 -21.82 10.95
CA ASP A 92 11.29 -23.26 11.11
C ASP A 92 10.14 -23.75 10.22
N SER A 93 10.48 -24.11 8.98
CA SER A 93 9.55 -24.52 7.94
C SER A 93 10.27 -25.30 6.85
N ASP A 94 9.57 -26.27 6.26
CA ASP A 94 10.06 -27.03 5.10
C ASP A 94 9.99 -26.23 3.79
N MET A 95 9.47 -25.00 3.83
CA MET A 95 9.36 -24.13 2.66
C MET A 95 10.73 -23.61 2.22
N LYS A 96 10.93 -23.57 0.90
CA LYS A 96 12.13 -22.95 0.31
C LYS A 96 12.07 -21.44 0.43
N ARG A 97 13.18 -20.82 0.83
CA ARG A 97 13.36 -19.37 0.80
C ARG A 97 13.15 -18.85 -0.62
N LEU A 98 12.25 -17.89 -0.78
CA LEU A 98 12.01 -17.22 -2.07
C LEU A 98 13.14 -16.24 -2.36
N PRO A 99 13.78 -16.25 -3.54
CA PRO A 99 14.80 -15.26 -3.88
C PRO A 99 14.17 -13.88 -4.11
N ALA A 100 14.82 -12.84 -3.61
CA ALA A 100 14.47 -11.46 -3.94
C ALA A 100 14.92 -11.14 -5.37
N PRO A 101 14.05 -10.53 -6.21
CA PRO A 101 14.43 -10.14 -7.56
C PRO A 101 15.41 -8.97 -7.54
N LYS A 102 16.25 -8.88 -8.59
CA LYS A 102 17.08 -7.70 -8.83
C LYS A 102 16.19 -6.47 -9.05
N LEU A 103 16.73 -5.29 -8.76
CA LEU A 103 16.07 -4.04 -9.12
C LEU A 103 15.83 -3.97 -10.63
N PRO A 104 14.67 -3.44 -11.07
CA PRO A 104 14.37 -3.28 -12.48
C PRO A 104 15.25 -2.17 -13.07
N GLU A 105 15.47 -2.23 -14.38
CA GLU A 105 16.11 -1.14 -15.10
C GLU A 105 15.31 0.16 -14.93
N GLY A 106 16.01 1.25 -14.64
CA GLY A 106 15.37 2.55 -14.43
C GLY A 106 14.61 2.68 -13.09
N PHE A 107 14.85 1.80 -12.12
CA PHE A 107 14.31 1.97 -10.76
C PHE A 107 14.69 3.35 -10.22
N LYS A 108 13.68 4.20 -10.01
CA LYS A 108 13.86 5.55 -9.50
C LYS A 108 13.99 5.49 -7.99
N GLY A 109 15.19 5.82 -7.51
CA GLY A 109 15.54 6.05 -6.13
C GLY A 109 16.28 7.35 -6.03
#